data_AF-A0A0K1SAZ9-F1
#
_entry.id   AF-A0A0K1SAZ9-F1
#
_cell.length_a   1.000
_cell.length_b   1.000
_cell.length_c   1.000
_cell.angle_alpha   90.00
_cell.angle_beta   90.00
_cell.angle_gamma   90.00
#
_symmetry.space_group_name_H-M   'P 1'
#
loop_
_entity.id
_entity.type
_entity.pdbx_description
1 polymer ?
#
loop_
_entity_poly.entity_id
_entity_poly.type
_entity_poly.pdbx_seq_one_letter_code
_entity_poly.pdbx_strand_id
1 'polypeptide(L)' 'MSNGHGEDEIAIRIIKRLQSSPLCPDITALSLVGNGYAYTRLGIPLLDRGQKMPSGVL' A
#
# COMPACT_ATOMS: atom_id res chain seq x y z
N MET A 1 -0.65 6.19 0.14
CA MET A 1 0.66 6.32 0.80
C MET A 1 0.57 5.65 2.15
N SER A 2 1.61 4.96 2.61
CA SER A 2 1.63 4.29 3.91
C SER A 2 3.05 4.12 4.45
N ASN A 3 3.18 4.22 5.78
CA ASN A 3 4.36 3.93 6.58
C ASN A 3 4.36 2.50 7.17
N GLY A 4 3.54 1.59 6.64
CA GLY A 4 3.59 0.15 6.94
C GLY A 4 2.59 -0.35 7.98
N HIS A 5 2.63 -1.67 8.18
CA HIS A 5 1.78 -2.53 9.04
C HIS A 5 0.36 -2.00 9.37
N GLY A 6 0.19 -1.16 10.39
CA GLY A 6 -1.13 -0.66 10.78
C GLY A 6 -1.79 0.24 9.74
N GLU A 7 -1.00 1.09 9.06
CA GLU A 7 -1.50 1.95 7.98
C GLU A 7 -1.85 1.12 6.73
N ASP A 8 -1.12 0.04 6.47
CA ASP A 8 -1.41 -0.87 5.36
C ASP A 8 -2.76 -1.57 5.53
N GLU A 9 -3.10 -2.02 6.74
CA GLU A 9 -4.39 -2.66 7.01
C GLU A 9 -5.56 -1.70 6.79
N ILE A 10 -5.43 -0.46 7.24
CA ILE A 10 -6.43 0.59 7.05
C ILE A 10 -6.57 0.91 5.55
N ALA A 11 -5.45 1.11 4.86
CA ALA A 11 -5.43 1.40 3.43
C ALA A 11 -6.07 0.27 2.63
N ILE A 12 -5.76 -1.00 2.92
CA ILE A 12 -6.37 -2.17 2.28
C ILE A 12 -7.89 -2.15 2.46
N ARG A 13 -8.40 -1.85 3.66
CA ARG A 13 -9.83 -1.84 3.93
C ARG A 13 -10.55 -0.76 3.13
N ILE A 14 -9.95 0.42 3.01
CA ILE A 14 -10.48 1.52 2.18
C ILE A 14 -10.47 1.11 0.70
N ILE A 15 -9.36 0.55 0.22
CA ILE A 15 -9.22 0.17 -1.19
C ILE A 15 -10.22 -0.91 -1.59
N LYS A 16 -10.44 -1.93 -0.75
CA LYS A 16 -11.48 -2.94 -0.97
C LYS A 16 -12.87 -2.33 -1.08
N ARG A 17 -13.17 -1.31 -0.27
CA ARG A 17 -14.46 -0.60 -0.37
C ARG A 17 -14.56 0.22 -1.66
N LEU A 18 -13.49 0.91 -2.05
CA LEU A 18 -13.47 1.67 -3.30
C LEU A 18 -13.63 0.76 -4.52
N GLN A 19 -12.96 -0.39 -4.54
CA GLN A 19 -13.05 -1.39 -5.62
C GLN A 19 -14.44 -2.01 -5.76
N SER A 20 -15.26 -1.98 -4.71
CA SER A 20 -16.67 -2.41 -4.80
C SER A 20 -17.60 -1.39 -5.47
N SER A 21 -17.11 -0.17 -5.72
CA SER A 21 -17.86 0.89 -6.39
C SER A 21 -17.69 0.81 -7.91
N PRO A 22 -18.75 1.00 -8.71
CA PRO A 22 -18.63 1.12 -10.16
C PRO A 22 -17.84 2.38 -10.60
N LEU A 23 -17.58 3.30 -9.68
CA LEU A 23 -16.80 4.52 -9.90
C LEU A 23 -15.42 4.42 -9.21
N CYS A 24 -14.86 3.22 -9.09
CA CYS A 24 -13.53 3.05 -8.51
C CYS A 24 -12.49 3.80 -9.36
N PRO A 25 -11.70 4.72 -8.76
CA PRO A 25 -10.60 5.35 -9.48
C PRO A 25 -9.46 4.36 -9.69
N ASP A 26 -8.53 4.68 -10.59
CA ASP A 26 -7.26 3.98 -10.66
C ASP A 26 -6.47 4.19 -9.36
N ILE A 27 -6.03 3.10 -8.75
CA ILE A 27 -5.32 3.11 -7.46
C ILE A 27 -3.89 2.66 -7.67
N THR A 28 -2.94 3.46 -7.21
CA THR A 28 -1.53 3.10 -7.09
C THR A 28 -1.06 3.37 -5.67
N ALA A 29 -0.24 2.49 -5.12
CA ALA A 29 0.28 2.61 -3.76
C ALA A 29 1.72 3.14 -3.76
N LEU A 30 2.01 4.04 -2.82
CA LEU A 30 3.38 4.48 -2.52
C LEU A 30 3.71 4.02 -1.11
N SER A 31 4.65 3.09 -1.01
CA SER A 31 5.16 2.57 0.27
C SER A 31 6.34 3.44 0.71
N LEU A 32 6.20 4.11 1.85
CA LEU A 32 7.27 4.95 2.41
C LEU A 32 8.31 4.11 3.16
N VAL A 33 7.89 2.95 3.69
CA VAL A 33 8.77 1.91 4.26
C VAL A 33 8.32 0.53 3.81
N GLY A 34 9.23 -0.44 3.85
CA GLY A 34 8.95 -1.82 3.45
C GLY A 34 8.68 -2.00 1.94
N ASN A 35 8.40 -3.23 1.53
CA ASN A 35 8.28 -3.60 0.12
C ASN A 35 6.87 -3.41 -0.48
N GLY A 36 5.91 -2.89 0.29
CA GLY A 36 4.52 -2.74 -0.18
C GLY A 36 3.78 -4.07 -0.45
N TYR A 37 4.13 -5.16 0.24
CA TYR A 37 3.53 -6.49 0.00
C TYR A 37 2.00 -6.52 0.19
N ALA A 38 1.49 -5.71 1.11
CA ALA A 38 0.06 -5.55 1.36
C ALA A 38 -0.69 -5.13 0.08
N TYR A 39 -0.13 -4.19 -0.68
CA TYR A 39 -0.73 -3.65 -1.91
C TYR A 39 -0.55 -4.60 -3.09
N THR A 40 0.65 -5.15 -3.27
CA THR A 40 0.94 -6.05 -4.40
C THR A 40 0.13 -7.35 -4.34
N ARG A 41 -0.17 -7.87 -3.14
CA ARG A 41 -1.09 -9.03 -2.96
C ARG A 41 -2.52 -8.76 -3.42
N LEU A 42 -2.94 -7.50 -3.51
CA LEU A 42 -4.25 -7.08 -4.02
C LEU A 42 -4.20 -6.65 -5.49
N GLY A 43 -3.06 -6.86 -6.18
CA GLY A 43 -2.87 -6.43 -7.56
C GLY A 43 -2.73 -4.91 -7.71
N ILE A 44 -2.49 -4.18 -6.62
CA ILE A 44 -2.35 -2.73 -6.66
C ILE A 44 -0.91 -2.38 -7.09
N PRO A 45 -0.71 -1.61 -8.17
CA PRO A 45 0.61 -1.21 -8.62
C PRO A 45 1.31 -0.32 -7.58
N LEU A 46 2.64 -0.40 -7.53
CA LEU A 46 3.47 0.46 -6.70
C LEU A 46 4.03 1.62 -7.52
N LEU A 47 3.86 2.85 -7.00
CA LEU A 47 4.48 4.06 -7.51
C LEU A 47 5.94 4.06 -7.04
N ASP A 48 6.81 3.42 -7.83
CA ASP A 48 8.22 3.15 -7.55
C ASP A 48 8.49 2.13 -6.41
N ARG A 49 9.58 1.36 -6.53
CA ARG A 49 10.00 0.42 -5.47
C ARG A 49 10.59 1.24 -4.33
N GLY A 50 9.73 1.64 -3.37
CA GLY A 50 10.12 2.43 -2.20
C GLY A 50 11.49 2.02 -1.63
N GLN A 51 12.32 3.01 -1.31
CA GLN A 51 13.64 2.79 -0.75
C GLN A 51 13.50 2.01 0.57
N LYS A 52 14.19 0.88 0.70
CA LYS A 52 14.16 0.07 1.93
C LYS A 52 14.79 0.88 3.05
N MET A 53 13.98 1.55 3.88
CA MET A 53 14.48 2.22 5.07
C MET A 53 15.07 1.17 6.02
N PRO A 54 16.26 1.41 6.64
CA PRO A 54 16.81 0.50 7.61
C PRO A 54 15.81 0.37 8.77
N SER A 55 15.35 -0.86 9.03
CA SER A 55 14.65 -1.17 10.27
C SER A 55 15.63 -0.85 11.40
N GLY A 56 15.26 0.04 12.32
CA GLY A 56 16.11 0.54 13.41
C GLY A 56 16.48 -0.49 14.48
N VAL A 57 16.77 -1.72 14.09
CA VAL A 57 17.36 -2.74 14.97
C VAL A 57 18.87 -2.51 14.91
N LEU A 58 19.41 -1.89 15.96
CA LEU A 58 20.83 -1.91 16.29
C LEU A 58 21.24 -3.33 16.74
#